data_AF-L1I8X0-F1
#
_entry.id   AF-L1I8X0-F1
#
_cell.length_a   1.000
_cell.length_b   1.000
_cell.length_c   1.000
_cell.angle_alpha   90.00
_cell.angle_beta   90.00
_cell.angle_gamma   90.00
#
_symmetry.space_group_name_H-M   'P 1'
#
loop_
_entity.id
_entity.type
_entity.pdbx_description
1 polymer ?
#
loop_
_entity_poly.entity_id
_entity_poly.type
_entity_poly.pdbx_seq_one_letter_code
_entity_poly.pdbx_strand_id
1 'polypeptide(L)'
;MFTGTKGDSKRRRIIVREAGHDVIQREVDAVKHWIMSGKQLHSMRDSVLHSRPFNSRLWGCIAPCEIQGSPIVEVVKDFLEKHQAHVRTDEWFGSTVMLPYFTWNNDKLTHDSLFCMDWQDSLPFPTERNGIEFAGQPSLSWYGGNEELAMKMHRGEWLCSSSPYRCRGSSSWRRG
;
A
#
# COMPACT_ATOMS: atom_id res chain seq x y z
N MET A 1 -8.93 -35.01 -2.08
CA MET A 1 -9.27 -34.47 -0.76
C MET A 1 -7.97 -34.45 0.04
N PHE A 2 -7.34 -33.29 0.20
CA PHE A 2 -6.14 -33.13 1.04
C PHE A 2 -6.48 -32.13 2.14
N THR A 3 -6.69 -32.65 3.34
CA THR A 3 -6.82 -31.88 4.58
C THR A 3 -5.41 -31.59 5.09
N GLY A 4 -4.83 -30.46 4.65
CA GLY A 4 -3.58 -29.93 5.18
C GLY A 4 -3.84 -29.04 6.39
N THR A 5 -3.24 -29.38 7.52
CA THR A 5 -3.31 -28.66 8.80
C THR A 5 -2.79 -27.22 8.68
N LYS A 6 -3.48 -26.28 9.34
CA LYS A 6 -3.04 -24.89 9.55
C LYS A 6 -1.80 -24.87 10.45
N GLY A 7 -0.61 -25.05 9.89
CA GLY A 7 0.66 -24.97 10.61
C GLY A 7 1.78 -24.57 9.66
N ASP A 8 2.29 -23.35 9.85
CA ASP A 8 3.55 -22.79 9.35
C ASP A 8 4.13 -23.38 8.04
N SER A 9 3.37 -23.30 6.95
CA SER A 9 3.94 -23.43 5.62
C SER A 9 4.41 -22.05 5.17
N LYS A 10 5.67 -21.96 4.73
CA LYS A 10 6.33 -20.74 4.26
C LYS A 10 5.54 -20.13 3.09
N ARG A 11 4.52 -19.33 3.38
CA ARG A 11 3.70 -18.64 2.38
C ARG A 11 4.58 -17.63 1.68
N ARG A 12 4.79 -17.85 0.37
CA ARG A 12 5.48 -16.89 -0.48
C ARG A 12 4.65 -15.61 -0.54
N ARG A 13 5.31 -14.47 -0.60
CA ARG A 13 4.67 -13.15 -0.70
C ARG A 13 5.32 -12.40 -1.85
N ILE A 14 4.49 -11.68 -2.58
CA ILE A 14 4.91 -10.76 -3.63
C ILE A 14 4.69 -9.37 -3.06
N ILE A 15 5.72 -8.55 -3.11
CA ILE A 15 5.66 -7.13 -2.72
C ILE A 15 6.04 -6.34 -3.95
N VAL A 16 5.16 -5.42 -4.34
CA VAL A 16 5.34 -4.51 -5.46
C VAL A 16 5.64 -3.13 -4.90
N ARG A 17 6.82 -2.62 -5.26
CA ARG A 17 7.28 -1.27 -4.92
C ARG A 17 7.72 -0.53 -6.16
N GLU A 18 7.45 0.77 -6.19
CA GLU A 18 8.04 1.65 -7.21
C GLU A 18 9.56 1.75 -7.02
N ALA A 19 10.29 1.64 -8.12
CA ALA A 19 11.75 1.76 -8.11
C ALA A 19 12.19 3.20 -7.78
N GLY A 20 13.39 3.36 -7.24
CA GLY A 20 13.94 4.68 -6.89
C GLY A 20 13.34 5.31 -5.63
N HIS A 21 12.62 4.54 -4.82
CA HIS A 21 12.01 4.98 -3.56
C HIS A 21 12.65 4.28 -2.34
N ASP A 22 12.96 5.05 -1.30
CA ASP A 22 13.63 4.54 -0.11
C ASP A 22 12.74 3.58 0.67
N VAL A 23 13.32 2.50 1.22
CA VAL A 23 12.65 1.64 2.19
C VAL A 23 12.90 2.22 3.58
N ILE A 24 11.83 2.61 4.26
CA ILE A 24 11.89 3.14 5.63
C ILE A 24 11.34 2.15 6.65
N GLN A 25 11.73 2.32 7.92
CA GLN A 25 11.33 1.43 9.00
C GLN A 25 9.80 1.32 9.15
N ARG A 26 9.08 2.44 8.95
CA ARG A 26 7.61 2.47 8.95
C ARG A 26 6.98 1.53 7.94
N GLU A 27 7.56 1.42 6.75
CA GLU A 27 7.08 0.50 5.72
C GLU A 27 7.35 -0.96 6.12
N VAL A 28 8.53 -1.23 6.66
CA VAL A 28 8.91 -2.55 7.19
C VAL A 28 7.92 -3.00 8.28
N ASP A 29 7.56 -2.10 9.19
CA ASP A 29 6.62 -2.42 10.27
C ASP A 29 5.20 -2.64 9.76
N ALA A 30 4.75 -1.86 8.78
CA ALA A 30 3.48 -2.09 8.10
C ALA A 30 3.43 -3.45 7.39
N VAL A 31 4.52 -3.86 6.72
CA VAL A 31 4.63 -5.19 6.09
C VAL A 31 4.64 -6.30 7.14
N LYS A 32 5.34 -6.14 8.27
CA LYS A 32 5.28 -7.11 9.38
C LYS A 32 3.87 -7.24 9.95
N HIS A 33 3.17 -6.12 10.15
CA HIS A 33 1.78 -6.11 10.61
C HIS A 33 0.87 -6.85 9.62
N TRP A 34 1.03 -6.61 8.32
CA TRP A 34 0.32 -7.37 7.29
C TRP A 34 0.64 -8.88 7.35
N ILE A 35 1.91 -9.25 7.44
CA ILE A 35 2.35 -10.65 7.55
C ILE A 35 1.66 -11.35 8.73
N MET A 36 1.62 -10.69 9.89
CA MET A 36 0.98 -11.20 11.11
C MET A 36 -0.54 -11.33 10.98
N SER A 37 -1.18 -10.41 10.26
CA SER A 37 -2.65 -10.46 10.06
C SER A 37 -3.11 -11.65 9.21
N GLY A 38 -2.21 -12.21 8.40
CA GLY A 38 -2.51 -13.32 7.49
C GLY A 38 -3.42 -12.97 6.31
N LYS A 39 -3.78 -11.68 6.14
CA LYS A 39 -4.61 -11.18 5.04
C LYS A 39 -3.92 -11.38 3.68
N GLN A 40 -4.71 -11.66 2.65
CA GLN A 40 -4.19 -11.96 1.31
C GLN A 40 -3.62 -10.73 0.62
N LEU A 41 -4.26 -9.55 0.74
CA LEU A 41 -3.83 -8.29 0.12
C LEU A 41 -3.29 -7.28 1.15
N HIS A 42 -2.23 -6.54 0.78
CA HIS A 42 -1.73 -5.36 1.49
C HIS A 42 -1.67 -4.16 0.55
N SER A 43 -2.05 -2.97 1.04
CA SER A 43 -1.82 -1.69 0.36
C SER A 43 -1.46 -0.61 1.39
N MET A 44 -0.67 0.39 0.98
CA MET A 44 -0.24 1.49 1.85
C MET A 44 -0.51 2.87 1.22
N ARG A 45 -1.09 3.78 2.00
CA ARG A 45 -1.36 5.18 1.63
C ARG A 45 -0.83 6.12 2.70
N ASP A 46 0.39 6.57 2.47
CA ASP A 46 1.14 7.28 3.51
C ASP A 46 1.46 8.72 3.20
N SER A 47 0.97 9.31 2.09
CA SER A 47 1.24 10.70 1.63
C SER A 47 -0.02 11.29 1.00
N VAL A 48 -0.13 12.63 0.93
CA VAL A 48 -1.26 13.32 0.27
C VAL A 48 -1.40 12.93 -1.20
N LEU A 49 -0.30 12.50 -1.84
CA LEU A 49 -0.29 12.00 -3.21
C LEU A 49 -0.87 10.58 -3.31
N HIS A 50 -1.01 9.87 -2.20
CA HIS A 50 -1.59 8.53 -2.11
C HIS A 50 -3.10 8.56 -1.86
N SER A 51 -3.81 9.51 -2.47
CA SER A 51 -5.26 9.73 -2.25
C SER A 51 -6.16 8.72 -2.95
N ARG A 52 -5.64 7.93 -3.90
CA ARG A 52 -6.40 6.91 -4.63
C ARG A 52 -6.73 5.71 -3.73
N PRO A 53 -7.86 5.01 -3.96
CA PRO A 53 -8.25 3.88 -3.10
C PRO A 53 -7.23 2.76 -3.11
N PHE A 54 -6.55 2.53 -4.23
CA PHE A 54 -5.44 1.59 -4.33
C PHE A 54 -4.16 2.32 -4.73
N ASN A 55 -3.07 2.07 -3.99
CA ASN A 55 -1.76 2.59 -4.32
C ASN A 55 -0.95 1.51 -5.04
N SER A 56 -0.89 1.58 -6.38
CA SER A 56 -0.19 0.59 -7.20
C SER A 56 1.33 0.55 -6.99
N ARG A 57 1.89 1.56 -6.31
CA ARG A 57 3.31 1.69 -5.99
C ARG A 57 3.70 0.99 -4.69
N LEU A 58 2.74 0.62 -3.83
CA LEU A 58 2.99 0.12 -2.48
C LEU A 58 1.93 -0.90 -2.08
N TRP A 59 2.04 -2.11 -2.63
CA TRP A 59 1.11 -3.19 -2.33
C TRP A 59 1.81 -4.54 -2.33
N GLY A 60 1.13 -5.54 -1.80
CA GLY A 60 1.61 -6.90 -1.83
C GLY A 60 0.49 -7.92 -1.69
N CYS A 61 0.77 -9.16 -2.05
CA CYS A 61 -0.13 -10.25 -1.78
C CYS A 61 0.59 -11.56 -1.45
N ILE A 62 -0.13 -12.46 -0.79
CA ILE A 62 0.32 -13.84 -0.59
C ILE A 62 0.27 -14.56 -1.95
N ALA A 63 1.26 -15.42 -2.22
CA ALA A 63 1.33 -16.21 -3.44
C ALA A 63 0.84 -17.66 -3.20
N PRO A 64 0.04 -18.24 -4.12
CA PRO A 64 -0.47 -17.61 -5.34
C PRO A 64 -1.47 -16.51 -5.01
N CYS A 65 -1.41 -15.44 -5.80
CA CYS A 65 -2.27 -14.27 -5.67
C CYS A 65 -3.40 -14.47 -6.67
N GLU A 66 -4.59 -14.76 -6.16
CA GLU A 66 -5.72 -15.21 -6.98
C GLU A 66 -6.93 -14.31 -6.79
N ILE A 67 -7.67 -14.10 -7.86
CA ILE A 67 -8.95 -13.39 -7.89
C ILE A 67 -9.95 -14.32 -8.55
N GLN A 68 -11.00 -14.72 -7.83
CA GLN A 68 -12.02 -15.66 -8.28
C GLN A 68 -11.46 -17.01 -8.76
N GLY A 69 -10.36 -17.47 -8.16
CA GLY A 69 -9.68 -18.72 -8.51
C GLY A 69 -8.73 -18.62 -9.72
N SER A 70 -8.61 -17.45 -10.33
CA SER A 70 -7.66 -17.19 -11.42
C SER A 70 -6.39 -16.52 -10.89
N PRO A 71 -5.19 -16.94 -11.32
CA PRO A 71 -3.95 -16.23 -11.02
C PRO A 71 -4.04 -14.77 -11.45
N ILE A 72 -3.55 -13.84 -10.63
CA ILE A 72 -3.62 -12.39 -10.89
C ILE A 72 -3.05 -12.00 -12.25
N VAL A 73 -2.04 -12.72 -12.74
CA VAL A 73 -1.42 -12.46 -14.05
C VAL A 73 -2.41 -12.66 -15.20
N GLU A 74 -3.28 -13.66 -15.12
CA GLU A 74 -4.31 -13.88 -16.14
C GLU A 74 -5.41 -12.81 -16.02
N VAL A 75 -5.81 -12.47 -14.80
CA VAL A 75 -6.79 -11.40 -14.56
C VAL A 75 -6.29 -10.04 -15.04
N VAL A 76 -4.99 -9.76 -14.93
CA VAL A 76 -4.36 -8.55 -15.49
C VAL A 76 -4.36 -8.60 -17.02
N LYS A 77 -4.05 -9.74 -17.64
CA LYS A 77 -4.09 -9.87 -19.11
C LYS A 77 -5.50 -9.61 -19.64
N ASP A 78 -6.51 -10.27 -19.08
CA ASP A 78 -7.92 -10.07 -19.47
C ASP A 78 -8.34 -8.60 -19.33
N PHE A 79 -7.91 -7.95 -18.24
CA PHE A 79 -8.17 -6.53 -18.03
C PHE A 79 -7.52 -5.65 -19.11
N LEU A 80 -6.27 -5.93 -19.45
CA LEU A 80 -5.53 -5.18 -20.48
C LEU A 80 -6.07 -5.43 -21.89
N GLU A 81 -6.51 -6.64 -22.21
CA GLU A 81 -7.16 -6.96 -23.49
C GLU A 81 -8.47 -6.18 -23.65
N LYS A 82 -9.26 -6.09 -22.58
CA LYS A 82 -10.55 -5.39 -22.59
C LYS A 82 -10.41 -3.87 -22.60
N HIS A 83 -9.42 -3.33 -21.87
CA HIS A 83 -9.38 -1.90 -21.57
C HIS A 83 -8.20 -1.16 -22.19
N GLN A 84 -7.19 -1.88 -22.71
CA GLN A 84 -5.91 -1.35 -23.20
C GLN A 84 -5.09 -0.64 -22.11
N ALA A 85 -3.77 -0.66 -22.26
CA ALA A 85 -2.88 0.05 -21.35
C ALA A 85 -2.96 1.57 -21.60
N HIS A 86 -3.02 2.32 -20.51
CA HIS A 86 -3.00 3.78 -20.48
C HIS A 86 -2.31 4.28 -19.19
N VAL A 87 -2.23 5.60 -19.04
CA VAL A 87 -1.67 6.21 -17.84
C VAL A 87 -2.47 5.78 -16.61
N ARG A 88 -1.81 5.23 -15.60
CA ARG A 88 -2.40 4.74 -14.33
C ARG A 88 -3.32 3.52 -14.46
N THR A 89 -3.16 2.70 -15.51
CA THR A 89 -3.92 1.44 -15.65
C THR A 89 -3.74 0.51 -14.45
N ASP A 90 -2.56 0.50 -13.83
CA ASP A 90 -2.25 -0.24 -12.61
C ASP A 90 -3.05 0.24 -11.38
N GLU A 91 -3.11 1.55 -11.14
CA GLU A 91 -3.96 2.14 -10.10
C GLU A 91 -5.45 1.85 -10.37
N TRP A 92 -5.87 1.93 -11.64
CA TRP A 92 -7.25 1.67 -12.03
C TRP A 92 -7.63 0.19 -11.85
N PHE A 93 -6.79 -0.74 -12.29
CA PHE A 93 -6.96 -2.17 -12.07
C PHE A 93 -7.06 -2.49 -10.58
N GLY A 94 -6.12 -1.98 -9.77
CA GLY A 94 -6.12 -2.20 -8.34
C GLY A 94 -7.37 -1.63 -7.65
N SER A 95 -7.85 -0.48 -8.10
CA SER A 95 -9.02 0.20 -7.53
C SER A 95 -10.35 -0.45 -7.92
N THR A 96 -10.44 -1.06 -9.12
CA THR A 96 -11.70 -1.58 -9.67
C THR A 96 -11.83 -3.10 -9.62
N VAL A 97 -10.70 -3.82 -9.51
CA VAL A 97 -10.67 -5.27 -9.51
C VAL A 97 -10.15 -5.80 -8.18
N MET A 98 -8.90 -5.48 -7.83
CA MET A 98 -8.24 -6.08 -6.66
C MET A 98 -8.91 -5.65 -5.35
N LEU A 99 -8.96 -4.34 -5.10
CA LEU A 99 -9.44 -3.82 -3.83
C LEU A 99 -10.90 -4.23 -3.58
N PRO A 100 -11.85 -4.12 -4.53
CA PRO A 100 -13.22 -4.60 -4.32
C PRO A 100 -13.29 -6.10 -4.00
N TYR A 101 -12.53 -6.94 -4.72
CA TYR A 101 -12.53 -8.39 -4.47
C TYR A 101 -12.05 -8.74 -3.06
N PHE A 102 -10.91 -8.20 -2.64
CA PHE A 102 -10.37 -8.49 -1.30
C PHE A 102 -11.15 -7.78 -0.19
N THR A 103 -11.82 -6.67 -0.47
CA THR A 103 -12.74 -6.02 0.48
C THR A 103 -13.97 -6.90 0.72
N TRP A 104 -14.60 -7.40 -0.35
CA TRP A 104 -15.77 -8.27 -0.25
C TRP A 104 -15.50 -9.53 0.57
N ASN A 105 -14.30 -10.10 0.42
CA ASN A 105 -13.88 -11.29 1.16
C ASN A 105 -13.33 -11.00 2.56
N ASN A 106 -13.29 -9.73 3.00
CA ASN A 106 -12.62 -9.29 4.22
C ASN A 106 -11.18 -9.84 4.30
N ASP A 107 -10.44 -9.82 3.19
CA ASP A 107 -9.13 -10.44 3.05
C ASP A 107 -8.05 -9.46 2.56
N LYS A 108 -8.15 -8.22 3.07
CA LYS A 108 -7.17 -7.16 2.88
C LYS A 108 -6.71 -6.57 4.20
N LEU A 109 -5.51 -5.99 4.20
CA LEU A 109 -5.06 -5.04 5.20
C LEU A 109 -4.56 -3.79 4.49
N THR A 110 -5.12 -2.65 4.83
CA THR A 110 -4.76 -1.38 4.21
C THR A 110 -4.28 -0.42 5.27
N HIS A 111 -3.06 0.10 5.14
CA HIS A 111 -2.56 1.14 6.03
C HIS A 111 -2.77 2.52 5.41
N ASP A 112 -3.30 3.47 6.19
CA ASP A 112 -3.63 4.81 5.72
C ASP A 112 -3.39 5.88 6.79
N SER A 113 -2.62 6.90 6.45
CA SER A 113 -2.28 7.99 7.36
C SER A 113 -3.18 9.22 7.21
N LEU A 114 -3.96 9.34 6.14
CA LEU A 114 -4.59 10.60 5.75
C LEU A 114 -6.04 10.43 5.28
N PHE A 115 -6.32 9.39 4.53
CA PHE A 115 -7.58 9.15 3.82
C PHE A 115 -8.39 8.00 4.45
N CYS A 116 -8.13 7.64 5.72
CA CYS A 116 -8.85 6.56 6.40
C CYS A 116 -10.35 6.83 6.56
N MET A 117 -10.77 8.10 6.44
CA MET A 117 -12.18 8.49 6.44
C MET A 117 -12.84 8.37 5.06
N ASP A 118 -12.04 8.47 3.99
CA ASP A 118 -12.50 8.34 2.61
C ASP A 118 -12.52 6.86 2.20
N TRP A 119 -11.55 6.08 2.69
CA TRP A 119 -11.37 4.67 2.40
C TRP A 119 -11.64 3.81 3.63
N GLN A 120 -12.86 3.27 3.70
CA GLN A 120 -13.30 2.40 4.79
C GLN A 120 -12.39 1.17 4.95
N ASP A 121 -12.35 0.63 6.18
CA ASP A 121 -11.55 -0.52 6.57
C ASP A 121 -10.04 -0.34 6.35
N SER A 122 -9.57 0.89 6.50
CA SER A 122 -8.16 1.24 6.57
C SER A 122 -7.72 1.37 8.01
N LEU A 123 -6.51 0.91 8.31
CA LEU A 123 -5.89 0.97 9.61
C LEU A 123 -4.82 2.07 9.63
N PRO A 124 -4.59 2.71 10.79
CA PRO A 124 -3.39 3.50 10.97
C PRO A 124 -2.15 2.63 10.80
N PHE A 125 -1.03 3.24 10.42
CA PHE A 125 0.26 2.56 10.46
C PHE A 125 0.63 2.13 11.89
N PRO A 126 1.45 1.08 12.04
CA PRO A 126 1.78 0.51 13.35
C PRO A 126 2.81 1.35 14.15
N THR A 127 3.41 2.37 13.53
CA THR A 127 4.41 3.25 14.15
C THR A 127 4.06 4.71 13.90
N GLU A 128 4.58 5.63 14.70
CA GLU A 128 4.48 7.07 14.42
C GLU A 128 5.42 7.45 13.28
N ARG A 129 4.99 8.38 12.42
CA ARG A 129 5.86 8.96 11.39
C ARG A 129 7.07 9.67 11.99
N ASN A 130 8.27 9.35 11.50
CA ASN A 130 9.48 10.07 11.80
C ASN A 130 9.61 11.32 10.91
N GLY A 131 9.42 12.50 11.49
CA GLY A 131 9.52 13.75 10.75
C GLY A 131 8.57 13.81 9.55
N ILE A 132 9.11 14.09 8.36
CA ILE A 132 8.36 14.16 7.09
C ILE A 132 8.48 12.89 6.24
N GLU A 133 9.11 11.83 6.76
CA GLU A 133 9.31 10.60 6.01
C GLU A 133 7.97 9.91 5.72
N PHE A 134 7.85 9.23 4.58
CA PHE A 134 6.66 8.45 4.26
C PHE A 134 6.94 7.21 3.42
N ALA A 135 6.09 6.19 3.56
CA ALA A 135 6.18 4.98 2.75
C ALA A 135 5.98 5.34 1.28
N GLY A 136 6.92 4.91 0.43
CA GLY A 136 6.99 5.30 -0.98
C GLY A 136 7.43 6.74 -1.20
N GLN A 137 8.37 7.25 -0.39
CA GLN A 137 9.06 8.51 -0.69
C GLN A 137 10.16 8.30 -1.74
N PRO A 138 10.29 9.19 -2.75
CA PRO A 138 11.38 9.12 -3.70
C PRO A 138 12.73 9.26 -3.00
N SER A 139 13.70 8.44 -3.39
CA SER A 139 15.08 8.56 -2.90
C SER A 139 15.72 9.86 -3.40
N LEU A 140 16.74 10.35 -2.70
CA LEU A 140 17.50 11.51 -3.14
C LEU A 140 18.05 11.36 -4.57
N SER A 141 18.37 10.13 -4.98
CA SER A 141 18.84 9.82 -6.33
C SER A 141 17.82 10.13 -7.42
N TRP A 142 16.51 10.04 -7.11
CA TRP A 142 15.43 10.39 -8.02
C TRP A 142 15.44 11.89 -8.37
N TYR A 143 15.90 12.72 -7.42
CA TYR A 143 16.10 14.16 -7.61
C TYR A 143 17.51 14.50 -8.14
N GLY A 144 18.25 13.52 -8.67
CA GLY A 144 19.61 13.72 -9.19
C GLY A 144 20.62 14.12 -8.11
N GLY A 145 20.39 13.74 -6.85
CA GLY A 145 21.25 14.14 -5.73
C GLY A 145 20.93 15.53 -5.15
N ASN A 146 19.90 16.23 -5.67
CA ASN A 146 19.59 17.58 -5.25
C ASN A 146 18.73 17.59 -3.96
N GLU A 147 19.39 17.81 -2.82
CA GLU A 147 18.75 17.85 -1.50
C GLU A 147 17.74 19.00 -1.36
N GLU A 148 18.01 20.17 -1.95
CA GLU A 148 17.09 21.30 -1.89
C GLU A 148 15.78 20.99 -2.61
N LEU A 149 15.88 20.39 -3.80
CA LEU A 149 14.74 19.96 -4.59
C LEU A 149 13.95 18.87 -3.88
N ALA A 150 14.64 17.85 -3.34
CA ALA A 150 14.01 16.79 -2.55
C ALA A 150 13.25 17.37 -1.35
N MET A 151 13.89 18.25 -0.57
CA MET A 151 13.28 18.91 0.57
C MET A 151 12.12 19.82 0.20
N LYS A 152 12.16 20.48 -0.96
CA LYS A 152 11.06 21.31 -1.46
C LYS A 152 9.86 20.45 -1.87
N MET A 153 10.09 19.35 -2.56
CA MET A 153 9.04 18.42 -2.99
C MET A 153 8.41 17.72 -1.79
N HIS A 154 9.22 17.14 -0.88
CA HIS A 154 8.71 16.56 0.35
C HIS A 154 7.95 17.59 1.18
N ARG A 155 8.43 18.82 1.31
CA ARG A 155 7.66 19.88 2.00
C ARG A 155 6.33 20.17 1.31
N GLY A 156 6.29 20.23 -0.02
CA GLY A 156 5.04 20.42 -0.78
C GLY A 156 4.04 19.28 -0.60
N GLU A 157 4.54 18.05 -0.43
CA GLU A 157 3.73 16.86 -0.13
C GLU A 157 3.24 16.80 1.33
N TRP A 158 3.82 17.60 2.23
CA TRP A 158 3.63 17.43 3.68
C TRP A 158 3.25 18.64 4.51
N LEU A 159 3.43 19.87 4.02
CA LEU A 159 3.41 21.06 4.89
C LEU A 159 2.06 21.37 5.58
N CYS A 160 0.96 20.66 5.30
CA CYS A 160 -0.35 21.01 5.87
C CYS A 160 -1.22 19.85 6.39
N SER A 161 -0.83 18.58 6.28
CA SER A 161 -1.72 17.46 6.61
C SER A 161 -1.33 16.80 7.93
N SER A 162 -1.81 17.37 9.05
CA SER A 162 -1.92 16.59 10.28
C SER A 162 -2.86 15.41 10.00
N SER A 163 -2.39 14.17 10.21
CA SER A 163 -3.23 12.99 10.05
C SER A 163 -4.52 13.15 10.86
N PRO A 164 -5.71 12.87 10.29
CA PRO A 164 -6.94 12.88 11.07
C PRO A 164 -6.78 11.99 12.30
N TYR A 165 -7.36 12.34 13.44
CA TYR A 165 -7.17 11.60 14.70
C TYR A 165 -7.49 10.10 14.56
N ARG A 166 -8.50 9.77 13.72
CA ARG A 166 -8.90 8.39 13.42
C ARG A 166 -7.88 7.61 12.56
N CYS A 167 -6.99 8.32 11.84
CA CYS A 167 -5.95 7.71 11.01
C CYS A 167 -4.63 7.55 11.76
N ARG A 168 -4.61 7.75 13.09
CA ARG A 168 -3.42 7.62 13.94
C ARG A 168 -3.52 6.34 14.76
N GLY A 169 -2.39 5.66 14.96
CA GLY A 169 -2.33 4.48 15.82
C GLY A 169 -2.41 4.82 17.31
N SER A 170 -2.08 6.07 17.67
CA SER A 170 -2.23 6.61 19.01
C SER A 170 -2.77 8.04 18.97
N SER A 171 -3.53 8.41 20.01
CA SER A 171 -4.01 9.77 20.25
C SER A 171 -2.90 10.77 20.49
N SER A 172 -1.77 10.30 21.03
CA SER A 172 -0.58 11.12 21.31
C SER A 172 0.20 11.48 20.04
N TRP A 173 0.04 10.70 18.97
CA TRP A 173 0.77 10.94 17.73
C TRP A 173 0.22 12.20 17.06
N ARG A 174 1.13 13.03 16.54
CA ARG A 174 0.74 14.22 15.76
C ARG A 174 0.59 13.90 14.27
N ARG A 175 1.30 12.86 13.82
CA ARG A 175 1.33 12.36 12.45
C ARG A 175 0.99 10.87 12.52
N GLY A 176 0.35 10.35 11.48
CA GLY A 176 -0.08 8.95 11.42
C GLY A 176 1.06 7.97 11.59
#